data_AF-A0A4Q6AJW6-F1
#
_entry.id   AF-A0A4Q6AJW6-F1
#
_cell.length_a   1.000
_cell.length_b   1.000
_cell.length_c   1.000
_cell.angle_alpha   90.00
_cell.angle_beta   90.00
_cell.angle_gamma   90.00
#
_symmetry.space_group_name_H-M   'P 1'
#
loop_
_entity.id
_entity.type
_entity.pdbx_description
1 polymer ?
#
loop_
_entity_poly.entity_id
_entity_poly.type
_entity_poly.pdbx_seq_one_letter_code
_entity_poly.pdbx_strand_id
1 'polypeptide(L)'
;ETFPVLYILHGGGEDERGWATQGKTDLIVDNLIAAKKAVPMLVVMPDANMPQPAFGEGGLKQFERELKEAIIPFVEKNYRVKAGAANRALAGLSMGGLHTLYTGIKNTDLFSSLGVFSSGWINPAQNELAEAQYSFMKENLSTINSNLKNFWIAMGGKEDIAWKNCQLMMEKLKEIGVKHQYSEYPGGHTWPVWRNNIYNFAPLLFR
;
A
#
# COMPACT_ATOMS: atom_id res chain seq x y z
N GLU A 1 2.70 -12.10 23.71
CA GLU A 1 3.22 -11.03 22.83
C GLU A 1 2.18 -10.71 21.77
N THR A 2 2.00 -9.43 21.45
CA THR A 2 1.14 -8.93 20.37
C THR A 2 1.97 -8.16 19.34
N PHE A 3 1.63 -8.27 18.06
CA PHE A 3 2.45 -7.73 16.97
C PHE A 3 1.69 -6.66 16.16
N PRO A 4 2.39 -5.66 15.59
CA PRO A 4 1.80 -4.83 14.54
C PRO A 4 1.58 -5.64 13.26
N VAL A 5 0.77 -5.11 12.34
CA VAL A 5 0.32 -5.82 11.14
C VAL A 5 0.56 -5.01 9.88
N LEU A 6 1.25 -5.62 8.91
CA LEU A 6 1.31 -5.16 7.53
C LEU A 6 0.26 -5.92 6.71
N TYR A 7 -0.68 -5.20 6.10
CA TYR A 7 -1.57 -5.72 5.06
C TYR A 7 -0.93 -5.42 3.70
N ILE A 8 -0.70 -6.45 2.87
CA ILE A 8 0.02 -6.29 1.60
C ILE A 8 -0.73 -6.92 0.43
N LEU A 9 -1.03 -6.11 -0.59
CA LEU A 9 -1.96 -6.45 -1.68
C LEU A 9 -1.23 -6.79 -2.98
N HIS A 10 -1.71 -7.83 -3.66
CA HIS A 10 -1.18 -8.30 -4.95
C HIS A 10 -1.66 -7.43 -6.13
N GLY A 11 -1.12 -7.70 -7.32
CA GLY A 11 -1.48 -7.03 -8.58
C GLY A 11 -2.67 -7.67 -9.29
N GLY A 12 -3.07 -7.09 -10.42
CA GLY A 12 -4.13 -7.66 -11.26
C GLY A 12 -3.67 -8.97 -11.91
N GLY A 13 -4.54 -9.98 -11.93
CA GLY A 13 -4.21 -11.32 -12.44
C GLY A 13 -3.46 -12.21 -11.45
N GLU A 14 -3.37 -11.78 -10.19
CA GLU A 14 -2.77 -12.52 -9.08
C GLU A 14 -3.81 -12.78 -7.98
N ASP A 15 -3.37 -13.36 -6.86
CA ASP A 15 -4.21 -13.69 -5.70
C ASP A 15 -3.40 -13.61 -4.39
N GLU A 16 -4.00 -14.07 -3.28
CA GLU A 16 -3.43 -14.01 -1.92
C GLU A 16 -2.04 -14.67 -1.80
N ARG A 17 -1.69 -15.56 -2.73
CA ARG A 17 -0.45 -16.33 -2.69
C ARG A 17 0.72 -15.57 -3.30
N GLY A 18 0.48 -14.51 -4.08
CA GLY A 18 1.52 -13.86 -4.89
C GLY A 18 2.72 -13.38 -4.06
N TRP A 19 2.45 -12.68 -2.95
CA TRP A 19 3.50 -12.16 -2.07
C TRP A 19 4.28 -13.28 -1.33
N ALA A 20 3.60 -14.34 -0.90
CA ALA A 20 4.27 -15.47 -0.23
C ALA A 20 5.12 -16.29 -1.21
N THR A 21 4.62 -16.54 -2.42
CA THR A 21 5.22 -17.51 -3.34
C THR A 21 6.28 -16.87 -4.23
N GLN A 22 5.90 -15.99 -5.15
CA GLN A 22 6.86 -15.26 -5.99
C GLN A 22 7.39 -13.99 -5.32
N GLY A 23 6.70 -13.40 -4.35
CA GLY A 23 7.18 -12.26 -3.59
C GLY A 23 8.23 -12.61 -2.54
N LYS A 24 8.32 -13.87 -2.09
CA LYS A 24 9.26 -14.33 -1.05
C LYS A 24 9.19 -13.47 0.22
N THR A 25 8.01 -12.94 0.55
CA THR A 25 7.85 -11.99 1.64
C THR A 25 8.21 -12.59 3.00
N ASP A 26 7.91 -13.88 3.20
CA ASP A 26 8.35 -14.66 4.36
C ASP A 26 9.88 -14.58 4.53
N LEU A 27 10.64 -14.96 3.49
CA LEU A 27 12.11 -14.95 3.55
C LEU A 27 12.68 -13.54 3.70
N ILE A 28 12.11 -12.55 3.01
CA ILE A 28 12.59 -11.17 3.09
C ILE A 28 12.38 -10.61 4.51
N VAL A 29 11.18 -10.77 5.04
CA VAL A 29 10.82 -10.23 6.36
C VAL A 29 11.52 -11.00 7.47
N ASP A 30 11.64 -12.33 7.39
CA ASP A 30 12.40 -13.15 8.35
C ASP A 30 13.86 -12.71 8.41
N ASN A 31 14.52 -12.53 7.26
CA ASN A 31 15.90 -12.06 7.21
C ASN A 31 16.06 -10.66 7.80
N LEU A 32 15.12 -9.75 7.54
CA LEU A 32 15.13 -8.40 8.10
C LEU A 32 14.91 -8.40 9.62
N ILE A 33 14.01 -9.25 10.12
CA ILE A 33 13.76 -9.42 11.56
C ILE A 33 14.99 -10.01 12.25
N ALA A 34 15.57 -11.07 11.69
CA ALA A 34 16.79 -11.70 12.23
C ALA A 34 17.97 -10.73 12.26
N ALA A 35 18.09 -9.88 11.23
CA ALA A 35 19.09 -8.80 11.17
C ALA A 35 18.74 -7.58 12.05
N LYS A 36 17.63 -7.61 12.79
CA LYS A 36 17.11 -6.49 13.61
C LYS A 36 16.83 -5.20 12.82
N LYS A 37 16.62 -5.33 11.50
CA LYS A 37 16.30 -4.23 10.59
C LYS A 37 14.80 -3.99 10.47
N ALA A 38 13.96 -4.99 10.74
CA ALA A 38 12.51 -4.83 10.83
C ALA A 38 12.00 -5.22 12.23
N VAL A 39 10.91 -4.60 12.66
CA VAL A 39 10.19 -4.99 13.89
C VAL A 39 9.47 -6.32 13.61
N PRO A 40 9.45 -7.30 14.54
CA PRO A 40 8.60 -8.48 14.42
C PRO A 40 7.14 -8.07 14.18
N MET A 41 6.55 -8.58 13.10
CA MET A 41 5.21 -8.16 12.65
C MET A 41 4.45 -9.34 12.04
N LEU A 42 3.13 -9.25 12.02
CA LEU A 42 2.31 -10.09 11.14
C LEU A 42 2.26 -9.48 9.75
N VAL A 43 2.31 -10.32 8.73
CA VAL A 43 2.05 -9.93 7.34
C VAL A 43 0.79 -10.66 6.86
N VAL A 44 -0.22 -9.90 6.47
CA VAL A 44 -1.51 -10.39 5.99
C VAL A 44 -1.59 -10.10 4.49
N MET A 45 -1.84 -11.13 3.70
CA MET A 45 -1.90 -11.08 2.25
C MET A 45 -3.32 -11.48 1.83
N PRO A 46 -4.29 -10.56 1.82
CA PRO A 46 -5.65 -10.91 1.41
C PRO A 46 -5.75 -11.02 -0.13
N ASP A 47 -6.74 -11.76 -0.60
CA ASP A 47 -7.19 -11.69 -1.99
C ASP A 47 -7.95 -10.36 -2.18
N ALA A 48 -7.47 -9.54 -3.12
CA ALA A 48 -8.04 -8.24 -3.46
C ALA A 48 -8.93 -8.29 -4.72
N ASN A 49 -9.19 -9.48 -5.27
CA ASN A 49 -10.10 -9.66 -6.39
C ASN A 49 -11.56 -9.46 -5.95
N MET A 50 -12.17 -8.38 -6.44
CA MET A 50 -13.56 -8.05 -6.14
C MET A 50 -14.49 -8.49 -7.29
N PRO A 51 -15.77 -8.79 -7.03
CA PRO A 51 -16.76 -9.02 -8.08
C PRO A 51 -16.92 -7.84 -9.06
N GLN A 52 -16.66 -6.62 -8.58
CA GLN A 52 -16.62 -5.42 -9.40
C GLN A 52 -15.24 -5.23 -10.05
N PRO A 53 -15.15 -4.56 -11.22
CA PRO A 53 -13.87 -4.30 -11.87
C PRO A 53 -12.88 -3.64 -10.93
N ALA A 54 -11.71 -4.26 -10.74
CA ALA A 54 -10.76 -3.89 -9.69
C ALA A 54 -10.14 -2.48 -9.85
N PHE A 55 -10.16 -1.93 -11.06
CA PHE A 55 -9.72 -0.57 -11.37
C PHE A 55 -10.87 0.46 -11.41
N GLY A 56 -12.12 0.01 -11.31
CA GLY A 56 -13.28 0.89 -11.19
C GLY A 56 -13.53 1.30 -9.74
N GLU A 57 -14.12 2.48 -9.52
CA GLU A 57 -14.40 2.97 -8.17
C GLU A 57 -15.26 1.99 -7.35
N GLY A 58 -16.19 1.28 -8.00
CA GLY A 58 -16.99 0.23 -7.36
C GLY A 58 -16.13 -0.88 -6.73
N GLY A 59 -15.10 -1.35 -7.43
CA GLY A 59 -14.15 -2.35 -6.91
C GLY A 59 -13.30 -1.80 -5.78
N LEU A 60 -12.80 -0.56 -5.91
CA LEU A 60 -12.03 0.12 -4.86
C LEU A 60 -12.84 0.29 -3.57
N LYS A 61 -14.09 0.75 -3.68
CA LYS A 61 -15.02 0.89 -2.54
C LYS A 61 -15.37 -0.46 -1.91
N GLN A 62 -15.51 -1.51 -2.72
CA GLN A 62 -15.83 -2.83 -2.20
C GLN A 62 -14.66 -3.42 -1.42
N PHE A 63 -13.43 -3.30 -1.95
CA PHE A 63 -12.24 -3.74 -1.23
C PHE A 63 -12.02 -2.93 0.05
N GLU A 64 -12.21 -1.60 0.03
CA GLU A 64 -12.13 -0.78 1.24
C GLU A 64 -13.06 -1.31 2.35
N ARG A 65 -14.32 -1.66 2.00
CA ARG A 65 -15.27 -2.24 2.96
C ARG A 65 -14.82 -3.62 3.44
N GLU A 66 -14.43 -4.51 2.53
CA GLU A 66 -13.95 -5.86 2.88
C GLU A 66 -12.76 -5.78 3.85
N LEU A 67 -11.81 -4.88 3.59
CA LEU A 67 -10.66 -4.67 4.46
C LEU A 67 -11.06 -4.21 5.86
N LYS A 68 -11.97 -3.23 5.95
CA LYS A 68 -12.36 -2.59 7.22
C LYS A 68 -13.35 -3.42 8.03
N GLU A 69 -14.28 -4.08 7.38
CA GLU A 69 -15.44 -4.73 8.02
C GLU A 69 -15.23 -6.23 8.21
N ALA A 70 -14.38 -6.87 7.40
CA ALA A 70 -14.13 -8.31 7.49
C ALA A 70 -12.68 -8.64 7.84
N ILE A 71 -11.71 -8.22 7.01
CA ILE A 71 -10.33 -8.68 7.12
C ILE A 71 -9.66 -8.19 8.41
N ILE A 72 -9.69 -6.87 8.68
CA ILE A 72 -9.07 -6.32 9.90
C ILE A 72 -9.72 -6.91 11.17
N PRO A 73 -11.06 -6.93 11.32
CA PRO A 73 -11.69 -7.56 12.48
C PRO A 73 -11.37 -9.05 12.62
N PHE A 74 -11.30 -9.80 11.51
CA PHE A 74 -10.92 -11.21 11.55
C PHE A 74 -9.49 -11.39 12.07
N VAL A 75 -8.54 -10.59 11.60
CA VAL A 75 -7.14 -10.66 12.07
C VAL A 75 -7.04 -10.29 13.54
N GLU A 76 -7.71 -9.21 13.97
CA GLU A 76 -7.71 -8.76 15.37
C GLU A 76 -8.36 -9.77 16.33
N LYS A 77 -9.37 -10.50 15.87
CA LYS A 77 -10.05 -11.52 16.66
C LYS A 77 -9.25 -12.82 16.80
N ASN A 78 -8.54 -13.23 15.74
CA ASN A 78 -7.96 -14.57 15.65
C ASN A 78 -6.44 -14.61 15.90
N TYR A 79 -5.76 -13.47 15.86
CA TYR A 79 -4.31 -13.39 16.04
C TYR A 79 -3.93 -12.39 17.13
N ARG A 80 -2.75 -12.59 17.74
CA ARG A 80 -2.22 -11.68 18.77
C ARG A 80 -1.66 -10.42 18.10
N VAL A 81 -2.52 -9.45 17.83
CA VAL A 81 -2.13 -8.20 17.16
C VAL A 81 -2.37 -6.97 18.04
N LYS A 82 -1.64 -5.90 17.77
CA LYS A 82 -1.86 -4.59 18.35
C LYS A 82 -2.84 -3.83 17.46
N ALA A 83 -3.96 -3.38 18.02
CA ALA A 83 -4.93 -2.55 17.33
C ALA A 83 -4.42 -1.10 17.13
N GLY A 84 -5.15 -0.33 16.31
CA GLY A 84 -4.91 1.11 16.09
C GLY A 84 -3.89 1.46 14.99
N ALA A 85 -3.99 2.67 14.46
CA ALA A 85 -3.22 3.14 13.30
C ALA A 85 -1.71 2.94 13.43
N ALA A 86 -1.17 3.26 14.60
CA ALA A 86 0.27 3.17 14.88
C ALA A 86 0.85 1.74 14.72
N ASN A 87 -0.02 0.73 14.72
CA ASN A 87 0.35 -0.69 14.60
C ASN A 87 -0.14 -1.32 13.29
N ARG A 88 -0.63 -0.51 12.35
CA ARG A 88 -1.16 -1.00 11.07
C ARG A 88 -0.54 -0.27 9.88
N ALA A 89 -0.06 -1.05 8.93
CA ALA A 89 0.44 -0.58 7.64
C ALA A 89 -0.35 -1.23 6.50
N LEU A 90 -0.50 -0.51 5.38
CA LEU A 90 -1.12 -1.02 4.16
C LEU A 90 -0.17 -0.78 2.99
N ALA A 91 0.08 -1.80 2.19
CA ALA A 91 0.88 -1.65 0.98
C ALA A 91 0.32 -2.51 -0.14
N GLY A 92 0.75 -2.24 -1.38
CA GLY A 92 0.37 -3.09 -2.49
C GLY A 92 1.07 -2.73 -3.79
N LEU A 93 1.11 -3.69 -4.71
CA LEU A 93 1.72 -3.54 -6.03
C LEU A 93 0.65 -3.35 -7.11
N SER A 94 0.91 -2.49 -8.10
CA SER A 94 0.05 -2.31 -9.28
C SER A 94 -1.40 -1.99 -8.89
N MET A 95 -2.34 -2.89 -9.19
CA MET A 95 -3.74 -2.87 -8.72
C MET A 95 -3.85 -2.73 -7.19
N GLY A 96 -3.09 -3.51 -6.42
CA GLY A 96 -3.02 -3.39 -4.96
C GLY A 96 -2.43 -2.06 -4.49
N GLY A 97 -1.57 -1.44 -5.29
CA GLY A 97 -1.08 -0.07 -5.03
C GLY A 97 -2.18 0.97 -5.18
N LEU A 98 -3.08 0.79 -6.16
CA LEU A 98 -4.26 1.63 -6.36
C LEU A 98 -5.27 1.45 -5.22
N HIS A 99 -5.49 0.22 -4.78
CA HIS A 99 -6.32 -0.09 -3.61
C HIS A 99 -5.74 0.56 -2.34
N THR A 100 -4.42 0.48 -2.17
CA THR A 100 -3.69 1.13 -1.06
C THR A 100 -3.87 2.64 -1.09
N LEU A 101 -3.72 3.27 -2.25
CA LEU A 101 -3.87 4.72 -2.41
C LEU A 101 -5.29 5.17 -2.10
N TYR A 102 -6.29 4.51 -2.71
CA TYR A 102 -7.69 4.86 -2.54
C TYR A 102 -8.16 4.67 -1.09
N THR A 103 -7.85 3.51 -0.50
CA THR A 103 -8.29 3.11 0.84
C THR A 103 -7.48 3.81 1.92
N GLY A 104 -6.15 3.79 1.82
CA GLY A 104 -5.27 4.26 2.89
C GLY A 104 -5.40 5.75 3.18
N ILE A 105 -5.50 6.58 2.13
CA ILE A 105 -5.54 8.04 2.28
C ILE A 105 -6.79 8.52 3.03
N LYS A 106 -7.94 7.89 2.76
CA LYS A 106 -9.21 8.23 3.43
C LYS A 106 -9.32 7.64 4.84
N ASN A 107 -8.40 6.75 5.22
CA ASN A 107 -8.47 5.99 6.47
C ASN A 107 -7.13 6.07 7.23
N THR A 108 -6.50 7.25 7.30
CA THR A 108 -5.22 7.43 8.03
C THR A 108 -5.38 7.29 9.56
N ASP A 109 -6.61 7.30 10.06
CA ASP A 109 -6.98 6.89 11.43
C ASP A 109 -6.89 5.37 11.65
N LEU A 110 -6.84 4.57 10.57
CA LEU A 110 -6.65 3.12 10.61
C LEU A 110 -5.23 2.68 10.27
N PHE A 111 -4.46 3.49 9.55
CA PHE A 111 -3.12 3.16 9.04
C PHE A 111 -2.12 4.29 9.31
N SER A 112 -0.96 3.96 9.86
CA SER A 112 0.14 4.93 10.06
C SER A 112 1.21 4.85 8.97
N SER A 113 1.13 3.87 8.06
CA SER A 113 2.09 3.70 6.98
C SER A 113 1.43 3.15 5.73
N LEU A 114 1.70 3.79 4.58
CA LEU A 114 1.21 3.39 3.27
C LEU A 114 2.36 3.10 2.31
N GLY A 115 2.28 2.00 1.56
CA GLY A 115 3.25 1.61 0.53
C GLY A 115 2.60 1.42 -0.85
N VAL A 116 2.84 2.33 -1.79
CA VAL A 116 2.28 2.27 -3.15
C VAL A 116 3.38 1.85 -4.11
N PHE A 117 3.35 0.61 -4.58
CA PHE A 117 4.39 0.02 -5.41
C PHE A 117 3.94 -0.10 -6.87
N SER A 118 4.73 0.41 -7.82
CA SER A 118 4.46 0.33 -9.26
C SER A 118 3.03 0.73 -9.63
N SER A 119 2.54 1.86 -9.11
CA SER A 119 1.15 2.26 -9.26
C SER A 119 0.99 3.78 -9.37
N GLY A 120 -0.22 4.21 -9.69
CA GLY A 120 -0.66 5.58 -9.88
C GLY A 120 -2.04 5.60 -10.55
N TRP A 121 -2.72 6.73 -10.50
CA TRP A 121 -4.02 6.87 -11.17
C TRP A 121 -3.89 6.66 -12.68
N ILE A 122 -4.73 5.81 -13.26
CA ILE A 122 -4.75 5.48 -14.67
C ILE A 122 -5.37 6.66 -15.43
N ASN A 123 -4.54 7.54 -15.97
CA ASN A 123 -5.00 8.71 -16.72
C ASN A 123 -5.21 8.35 -18.20
N PRO A 124 -6.29 8.82 -18.86
CA PRO A 124 -7.36 9.68 -18.33
C PRO A 124 -8.52 8.94 -17.65
N ALA A 125 -8.52 7.60 -17.66
CA ALA A 125 -9.65 6.76 -17.25
C ALA A 125 -10.11 6.97 -15.79
N GLN A 126 -9.24 7.47 -14.92
CA GLN A 126 -9.48 7.69 -13.49
C GLN A 126 -9.34 9.17 -13.08
N ASN A 127 -9.42 10.13 -14.01
CA ASN A 127 -9.23 11.55 -13.69
C ASN A 127 -10.19 12.05 -12.61
N GLU A 128 -11.50 11.79 -12.74
CA GLU A 128 -12.50 12.23 -11.77
C GLU A 128 -12.24 11.64 -10.38
N LEU A 129 -11.87 10.35 -10.34
CA LEU A 129 -11.51 9.65 -9.11
C LEU A 129 -10.25 10.26 -8.45
N ALA A 130 -9.23 10.54 -9.26
CA ALA A 130 -7.99 11.15 -8.80
C ALA A 130 -8.23 12.56 -8.26
N GLU A 131 -9.01 13.40 -8.96
CA GLU A 131 -9.35 14.75 -8.52
C GLU A 131 -10.18 14.76 -7.23
N ALA A 132 -11.11 13.83 -7.06
CA ALA A 132 -11.82 13.64 -5.79
C ALA A 132 -10.86 13.27 -4.64
N GLN A 133 -9.89 12.39 -4.89
CA GLN A 133 -8.86 12.02 -3.89
C GLN A 133 -7.94 13.20 -3.56
N TYR A 134 -7.52 13.97 -4.56
CA TYR A 134 -6.71 15.17 -4.35
C TYR A 134 -7.47 16.27 -3.58
N SER A 135 -8.76 16.45 -3.87
CA SER A 135 -9.60 17.41 -3.14
C SER A 135 -9.72 17.01 -1.67
N PHE A 136 -9.97 15.74 -1.39
CA PHE A 136 -9.96 15.21 -0.02
C PHE A 136 -8.61 15.42 0.68
N MET A 137 -7.49 15.18 -0.02
CA MET A 137 -6.15 15.41 0.54
C MET A 137 -5.92 16.88 0.88
N LYS A 138 -6.35 17.82 0.02
CA LYS A 138 -6.24 19.28 0.28
C LYS A 138 -7.00 19.67 1.53
N GLU A 139 -8.23 19.18 1.70
CA GLU A 139 -9.08 19.47 2.85
C GLU A 139 -8.55 18.86 4.16
N ASN A 140 -7.86 17.72 4.09
CA ASN A 140 -7.42 16.93 5.25
C ASN A 140 -5.90 16.88 5.42
N LEU A 141 -5.17 17.81 4.79
CA LEU A 141 -3.72 17.75 4.64
C LEU A 141 -2.97 17.60 5.98
N SER A 142 -3.34 18.42 6.97
CA SER A 142 -2.71 18.40 8.29
C SER A 142 -2.88 17.04 8.97
N THR A 143 -4.10 16.49 8.93
CA THR A 143 -4.43 15.18 9.48
C THR A 143 -3.66 14.06 8.78
N ILE A 144 -3.65 14.05 7.45
CA ILE A 144 -2.93 13.03 6.65
C ILE A 144 -1.44 13.06 6.97
N ASN A 145 -0.82 14.24 6.94
CA ASN A 145 0.61 14.40 7.22
C ASN A 145 0.99 14.12 8.67
N SER A 146 0.04 14.23 9.61
CA SER A 146 0.24 13.92 11.03
C SER A 146 0.08 12.42 11.31
N ASN A 147 -0.92 11.78 10.70
CA ASN A 147 -1.24 10.38 10.93
C ASN A 147 -0.28 9.43 10.19
N LEU A 148 0.11 9.77 8.96
CA LEU A 148 1.04 8.96 8.18
C LEU A 148 2.48 9.25 8.59
N LYS A 149 3.09 8.30 9.29
CA LYS A 149 4.53 8.30 9.55
C LYS A 149 5.33 8.03 8.28
N ASN A 150 4.84 7.10 7.46
CA ASN A 150 5.45 6.74 6.18
C ASN A 150 4.39 6.75 5.08
N PHE A 151 4.67 7.47 3.99
CA PHE A 151 3.93 7.32 2.76
C PHE A 151 4.95 7.08 1.65
N TRP A 152 5.19 5.80 1.38
CA TRP A 152 6.27 5.34 0.51
C TRP A 152 5.75 4.98 -0.86
N ILE A 153 6.24 5.66 -1.89
CA ILE A 153 5.92 5.39 -3.28
C ILE A 153 7.16 4.76 -3.92
N ALA A 154 6.99 3.63 -4.60
CA ALA A 154 8.11 2.93 -5.25
C ALA A 154 7.79 2.56 -6.70
N MET A 155 8.79 2.59 -7.59
CA MET A 155 8.59 2.36 -9.02
C MET A 155 9.72 1.56 -9.68
N GLY A 156 9.39 0.81 -10.73
CA GLY A 156 10.32 0.00 -11.50
C GLY A 156 11.22 0.74 -12.51
N GLY A 157 11.37 2.06 -12.38
CA GLY A 157 12.00 2.91 -13.39
C GLY A 157 11.07 3.26 -14.57
N LYS A 158 11.61 3.90 -15.60
CA LYS A 158 10.86 4.40 -16.77
C LYS A 158 10.21 3.28 -17.60
N GLU A 159 10.72 2.07 -17.51
CA GLU A 159 10.20 0.88 -18.19
C GLU A 159 8.95 0.32 -17.50
N ASP A 160 8.63 0.78 -16.28
CA ASP A 160 7.41 0.39 -15.60
C ASP A 160 6.18 1.02 -16.28
N ILE A 161 5.18 0.19 -16.60
CA ILE A 161 3.96 0.62 -17.28
C ILE A 161 3.19 1.69 -16.48
N ALA A 162 3.38 1.73 -15.16
CA ALA A 162 2.74 2.72 -14.28
C ALA A 162 3.57 3.98 -14.08
N TRP A 163 4.78 4.07 -14.65
CA TRP A 163 5.73 5.15 -14.35
C TRP A 163 5.13 6.54 -14.63
N LYS A 164 4.55 6.76 -15.81
CA LYS A 164 3.96 8.05 -16.17
C LYS A 164 2.78 8.42 -15.25
N ASN A 165 1.94 7.45 -14.90
CA ASN A 165 0.83 7.65 -13.97
C ASN A 165 1.33 8.05 -12.57
N CYS A 166 2.39 7.40 -12.11
CA CYS A 166 3.03 7.73 -10.83
C CYS A 166 3.64 9.13 -10.84
N GLN A 167 4.34 9.55 -11.91
CA GLN A 167 4.93 10.89 -11.98
C GLN A 167 3.86 11.97 -11.88
N LEU A 168 2.77 11.85 -12.66
CA LEU A 168 1.64 12.78 -12.61
C LEU A 168 1.01 12.83 -11.21
N MET A 169 0.85 11.67 -10.57
CA MET A 169 0.34 11.60 -9.21
C MET A 169 1.28 12.29 -8.21
N MET A 170 2.59 12.03 -8.26
CA MET A 170 3.56 12.64 -7.36
C MET A 170 3.67 14.16 -7.54
N GLU A 171 3.57 14.66 -8.77
CA GLU A 171 3.49 16.09 -9.04
C GLU A 171 2.28 16.71 -8.32
N LYS A 172 1.12 16.06 -8.36
CA LYS A 172 -0.07 16.50 -7.62
C LYS A 172 0.08 16.39 -6.11
N LEU A 173 0.66 15.31 -5.59
CA LEU A 173 0.94 15.19 -4.16
C LEU A 173 1.88 16.30 -3.67
N LYS A 174 2.89 16.65 -4.48
CA LYS A 174 3.82 17.76 -4.20
C LYS A 174 3.13 19.12 -4.24
N GLU A 175 2.27 19.36 -5.23
CA GLU A 175 1.46 20.59 -5.34
C GLU A 175 0.58 20.79 -4.09
N ILE A 176 -0.02 19.71 -3.59
CA ILE A 176 -0.88 19.72 -2.39
C ILE A 176 -0.06 19.85 -1.10
N GLY A 177 1.19 19.38 -1.10
CA GLY A 177 2.05 19.33 0.09
C GLY A 177 1.90 18.04 0.92
N VAL A 178 1.39 16.97 0.33
CA VAL A 178 1.31 15.65 0.99
C VAL A 178 2.74 15.10 1.14
N LYS A 179 3.16 14.82 2.37
CA LYS A 179 4.48 14.27 2.66
C LYS A 179 4.54 12.83 2.17
N HIS A 180 5.53 12.53 1.35
CA HIS A 180 5.79 11.18 0.84
C HIS A 180 7.27 10.97 0.56
N GLN A 181 7.69 9.72 0.52
CA GLN A 181 9.01 9.29 0.06
C GLN A 181 8.87 8.62 -1.30
N TYR A 182 9.93 8.70 -2.11
CA TYR A 182 9.99 8.05 -3.40
C TYR A 182 11.25 7.19 -3.54
N SER A 183 11.10 6.02 -4.14
CA SER A 183 12.20 5.10 -4.45
C SER A 183 12.03 4.50 -5.85
N GLU A 184 13.14 4.38 -6.57
CA GLU A 184 13.19 3.68 -7.85
C GLU A 184 14.17 2.52 -7.79
N TYR A 185 13.74 1.38 -8.34
CA TYR A 185 14.60 0.23 -8.58
C TYR A 185 14.37 -0.26 -10.01
N PRO A 186 15.40 -0.26 -10.88
CA PRO A 186 15.22 -0.59 -12.28
C PRO A 186 14.76 -2.05 -12.45
N GLY A 187 13.80 -2.27 -13.36
CA GLY A 187 13.29 -3.61 -13.64
C GLY A 187 11.86 -3.65 -14.20
N GLY A 188 11.24 -2.49 -14.42
CA GLY A 188 9.89 -2.37 -14.94
C GLY A 188 8.83 -2.94 -14.00
N HIS A 189 7.73 -3.41 -14.58
CA HIS A 189 6.57 -3.89 -13.82
C HIS A 189 6.72 -5.36 -13.39
N THR A 190 7.69 -5.66 -12.53
CA THR A 190 8.11 -7.05 -12.26
C THR A 190 8.36 -7.37 -10.78
N TRP A 191 8.23 -8.65 -10.43
CA TRP A 191 8.44 -9.16 -9.06
C TRP A 191 9.80 -8.83 -8.42
N PRO A 192 10.95 -8.83 -9.12
CA PRO A 192 12.21 -8.36 -8.55
C PRO A 192 12.14 -6.93 -8.00
N VAL A 193 11.42 -6.03 -8.68
CA VAL A 193 11.17 -4.66 -8.18
C VAL A 193 10.33 -4.70 -6.92
N TRP A 194 9.23 -5.47 -6.89
CA TRP A 194 8.36 -5.52 -5.72
C TRP A 194 9.00 -6.19 -4.50
N ARG A 195 9.90 -7.16 -4.71
CA ARG A 195 10.78 -7.71 -3.67
C ARG A 195 11.72 -6.65 -3.10
N ASN A 196 12.31 -5.81 -3.95
CA ASN A 196 13.13 -4.68 -3.52
C ASN A 196 12.30 -3.67 -2.71
N ASN A 197 11.07 -3.41 -3.15
CA ASN A 197 10.17 -2.46 -2.47
C ASN A 197 9.83 -2.93 -1.05
N ILE A 198 9.42 -4.19 -0.86
CA ILE A 198 9.13 -4.70 0.49
C ILE A 198 10.39 -4.77 1.37
N TYR A 199 11.55 -5.10 0.78
CA TYR A 199 12.83 -5.09 1.49
C TYR A 199 13.18 -3.70 2.05
N ASN A 200 12.90 -2.63 1.30
CA ASN A 200 13.17 -1.25 1.74
C ASN A 200 12.05 -0.66 2.60
N PHE A 201 10.81 -1.10 2.42
CA PHE A 201 9.65 -0.57 3.14
C PHE A 201 9.48 -1.18 4.54
N ALA A 202 9.63 -2.51 4.69
CA ALA A 202 9.45 -3.18 5.98
C ALA A 202 10.29 -2.62 7.14
N PRO A 203 11.55 -2.19 6.94
CA PRO A 203 12.35 -1.53 7.97
C PRO A 203 11.78 -0.23 8.54
N LEU A 204 10.93 0.48 7.77
CA LEU A 204 10.33 1.77 8.14
C LEU A 204 9.11 1.61 9.05
N LEU A 205 8.54 0.41 9.12
CA LEU A 205 7.26 0.18 9.77
C LEU A 205 7.37 0.12 11.29
N PHE A 206 6.38 0.71 11.96
CA PHE A 206 6.15 0.60 13.41
C PHE A 206 7.30 1.11 14.30
N ARG A 207 8.02 2.11 13.79
CA ARG A 207 9.06 2.87 14.51
C ARG A 207 8.60 4.27 14.88
#